data_AF-A0A1F2TW16-F1
#
_entry.id   AF-A0A1F2TW16-F1
#
_cell.length_a   1.000
_cell.length_b   1.000
_cell.length_c   1.000
_cell.angle_alpha   90.00
_cell.angle_beta   90.00
_cell.angle_gamma   90.00
#
_symmetry.space_group_name_H-M   'P 1'
#
loop_
_entity.id
_entity.type
_entity.pdbx_description
1 polymer ?
#
loop_
_entity_poly.entity_id
_entity_poly.type
_entity_poly.pdbx_seq_one_letter_code
_entity_poly.pdbx_strand_id
1 'polypeptide(L)'
;MIDPVDLEQVLDRELKQLPRPQAPRTLLPRVMAAAGRAPAPWYRRPWIAWPAVWQVASVILIAGFAGGLAFVPVPSRLVDIGRTLSGAAALIRVVSQVFLQPIAMYVLVLAISLSVACAALWSALNRFAFGEASHQ
;
A
#
# COMPACT_ATOMS: atom_id res chain seq x y z
N MET A 1 30.99 33.11 7.53
CA MET A 1 30.28 31.87 7.17
C MET A 1 29.67 31.37 8.47
N ILE A 2 28.39 31.65 8.69
CA ILE A 2 27.70 31.26 9.93
C ILE A 2 27.42 29.76 9.85
N ASP A 3 27.77 29.03 10.90
CA ASP A 3 27.58 27.60 11.04
C ASP A 3 26.06 27.29 11.15
N PRO A 4 25.53 26.27 10.46
CA PRO A 4 24.11 25.91 10.55
C PRO A 4 23.64 25.65 11.98
N VAL A 5 24.51 25.14 12.87
CA VAL A 5 24.14 24.84 14.26
C VAL A 5 23.89 26.11 15.07
N ASP A 6 24.67 27.16 14.86
CA ASP A 6 24.48 28.46 15.52
C ASP A 6 23.19 29.15 15.06
N LEU A 7 22.83 28.98 13.78
CA LEU A 7 21.60 29.53 13.23
C LEU A 7 20.35 28.91 13.87
N GLU A 8 20.35 27.59 14.08
CA GLU A 8 19.25 26.89 14.74
C GLU A 8 19.08 27.36 16.20
N GLN A 9 20.17 27.56 16.94
CA GLN A 9 20.11 28.03 18.32
C GLN A 9 19.59 29.47 18.45
N VAL A 10 20.02 30.36 17.54
CA VAL A 10 19.54 31.73 17.50
C VAL A 10 18.06 31.76 17.12
N LEU A 11 17.65 30.96 16.13
CA LEU A 11 16.27 30.87 15.68
C LEU A 11 15.34 30.33 16.77
N ASP A 12 15.75 29.27 17.48
CA ASP A 12 14.97 28.66 18.56
C ASP A 12 14.80 29.63 19.75
N ARG A 13 15.81 30.46 20.02
CA ARG A 13 15.73 31.52 21.04
C ARG A 13 14.74 32.61 20.65
N GLU A 14 14.79 33.08 19.41
CA GLU A 14 13.87 34.10 18.89
C GLU A 14 12.43 33.57 18.82
N LEU A 15 12.23 32.32 18.38
CA LEU A 15 10.91 31.66 18.36
C LEU A 15 10.29 31.54 19.76
N LYS A 16 11.09 31.27 20.78
CA LYS A 16 10.63 31.19 22.18
C LYS A 16 10.29 32.55 22.79
N GLN A 17 10.88 33.63 22.29
CA GLN A 17 10.58 34.99 22.72
C GLN A 17 9.30 35.55 22.08
N LEU A 18 8.79 34.92 21.02
CA LEU A 18 7.53 35.34 20.41
C LEU A 18 6.36 35.13 21.39
N PRO A 19 5.53 36.15 21.63
CA PRO A 19 4.34 36.01 22.45
C PRO A 19 3.41 34.97 21.83
N ARG A 20 2.86 34.05 22.66
CA ARG A 20 1.93 33.02 22.20
C ARG A 20 0.77 33.67 21.44
N PRO A 21 0.65 33.45 20.12
CA PRO A 21 -0.45 34.02 19.35
C PRO A 21 -1.75 33.47 19.91
N GLN A 22 -2.63 34.33 20.43
CA GLN A 22 -4.01 33.93 20.69
C GLN A 22 -4.63 33.62 19.34
N ALA A 23 -4.91 32.35 19.08
CA ALA A 23 -5.59 31.93 17.87
C ALA A 23 -7.02 32.51 17.89
N PRO A 24 -7.38 33.45 16.99
CA PRO A 24 -8.74 33.96 16.91
C PRO A 24 -9.73 32.81 16.75
N ARG A 25 -10.88 32.88 17.44
CA ARG A 25 -11.92 31.82 17.43
C ARG A 25 -12.46 31.51 16.04
N THR A 26 -12.22 32.39 15.08
CA THR A 26 -12.58 32.24 13.66
C THR A 26 -11.59 31.37 12.86
N LEU A 27 -10.41 31.04 13.39
CA LEU A 27 -9.43 30.20 12.71
C LEU A 27 -9.90 28.76 12.56
N LEU A 28 -10.48 28.18 13.60
CA LEU A 28 -10.94 26.79 13.59
C LEU A 28 -11.94 26.51 12.45
N PRO A 29 -13.03 27.27 12.27
CA PRO A 29 -13.94 27.06 11.14
C PRO A 29 -13.29 27.36 9.78
N ARG A 30 -12.38 28.33 9.69
CA ARG A 30 -11.64 28.64 8.45
C ARG A 30 -10.70 27.51 8.04
N VAL A 31 -9.97 26.93 8.98
CA VAL A 31 -9.05 25.82 8.74
C VAL A 31 -9.82 24.55 8.41
N MET A 32 -10.93 24.25 9.09
CA MET A 32 -11.78 23.11 8.72
C MET A 32 -12.38 23.29 7.32
N ALA A 33 -12.82 24.49 6.95
CA ALA A 33 -13.32 24.77 5.61
C ALA A 33 -12.23 24.69 4.53
N ALA A 34 -11.00 25.11 4.85
CA ALA A 34 -9.85 24.97 3.94
C ALA A 34 -9.39 23.51 3.82
N ALA A 35 -9.33 22.78 4.92
CA ALA A 35 -8.93 21.38 4.98
C ALA A 35 -9.95 20.46 4.29
N GLY A 36 -11.25 20.76 4.37
CA GLY A 36 -12.29 20.02 3.66
C GLY A 36 -12.30 20.24 2.14
N ARG A 37 -11.76 21.37 1.67
CA ARG A 37 -11.63 21.68 0.23
C ARG A 37 -10.30 21.27 -0.38
N ALA A 38 -9.32 20.91 0.45
CA ALA A 38 -8.04 20.43 -0.04
C ALA A 38 -8.27 19.09 -0.78
N PRO A 39 -7.87 18.97 -2.06
CA PRO A 39 -8.02 17.71 -2.78
C PRO A 39 -7.29 16.62 -2.01
N ALA A 40 -8.06 15.64 -1.53
CA ALA A 40 -7.49 14.53 -0.78
C ALA A 40 -6.44 13.83 -1.66
N PRO A 41 -5.19 13.73 -1.18
CA PRO A 41 -4.15 13.00 -1.89
C PRO A 41 -4.62 11.58 -2.17
N TRP A 42 -4.14 10.98 -3.26
CA TRP A 42 -4.55 9.64 -3.69
C TRP A 42 -4.45 8.58 -2.56
N TYR A 43 -3.47 8.72 -1.66
CA TYR A 43 -3.27 7.84 -0.50
C TYR A 43 -4.30 8.00 0.63
N ARG A 44 -5.08 9.09 0.67
CA ARG A 44 -6.18 9.29 1.62
C ARG A 44 -7.52 8.74 1.11
N ARG A 45 -7.60 8.33 -0.15
CA ARG A 45 -8.80 7.74 -0.75
C ARG A 45 -8.95 6.29 -0.31
N PRO A 46 -10.19 5.76 -0.23
CA PRO A 46 -10.40 4.33 0.02
C PRO A 46 -9.65 3.52 -1.04
N TRP A 47 -9.10 2.37 -0.67
CA TRP A 47 -8.26 1.53 -1.52
C TRP A 47 -8.91 1.20 -2.88
N ILE A 48 -10.24 1.07 -2.91
CA ILE A 48 -11.04 0.83 -4.13
C ILE A 48 -11.03 2.02 -5.11
N ALA A 49 -10.77 3.24 -4.65
CA ALA A 49 -10.71 4.45 -5.49
C ALA A 49 -9.27 4.80 -5.93
N TRP A 50 -8.29 3.94 -5.66
CA TRP A 50 -6.91 4.13 -6.09
C TRP A 50 -6.76 3.89 -7.61
N PRO A 51 -5.71 4.44 -8.24
CA PRO A 51 -5.37 4.10 -9.62
C PRO A 51 -5.14 2.58 -9.75
N ALA A 52 -5.62 1.98 -10.83
CA ALA A 52 -5.58 0.52 -11.05
C ALA A 52 -4.16 -0.07 -10.90
N VAL A 53 -3.13 0.67 -11.34
CA VAL A 53 -1.72 0.27 -11.20
C VAL A 53 -1.33 0.06 -9.73
N TRP A 54 -1.76 0.95 -8.83
CA TRP A 54 -1.47 0.86 -7.40
C TRP A 54 -2.31 -0.20 -6.68
N GLN A 55 -3.54 -0.43 -7.14
CA GLN A 55 -4.37 -1.54 -6.63
C GLN A 55 -3.70 -2.88 -6.95
N VAL A 56 -3.30 -3.08 -8.20
CA VAL A 56 -2.60 -4.30 -8.64
C VAL A 56 -1.29 -4.47 -7.89
N ALA A 57 -0.49 -3.42 -7.76
CA ALA A 57 0.77 -3.48 -7.00
C ALA A 57 0.55 -3.88 -5.53
N SER A 58 -0.49 -3.34 -4.89
CA SER A 58 -0.85 -3.69 -3.50
C SER A 58 -1.28 -5.15 -3.38
N VAL A 59 -2.07 -5.66 -4.33
CA VAL A 59 -2.47 -7.08 -4.37
C VAL A 59 -1.27 -7.99 -4.55
N ILE A 60 -0.38 -7.67 -5.50
CA ILE A 60 0.84 -8.44 -5.77
C ILE A 60 1.73 -8.48 -4.53
N LEU A 61 1.91 -7.35 -3.86
CA LEU A 61 2.74 -7.26 -2.65
C LEU A 61 2.17 -8.09 -1.52
N ILE A 62 0.86 -8.00 -1.26
CA ILE A 62 0.18 -8.79 -0.22
C ILE A 62 0.22 -10.28 -0.55
N ALA A 63 -0.09 -10.65 -1.79
CA ALA A 63 -0.06 -12.04 -2.24
C ALA A 63 1.36 -12.63 -2.17
N GLY A 64 2.36 -11.87 -2.60
CA GLY A 64 3.77 -12.26 -2.51
C GLY A 64 4.26 -12.37 -1.07
N PHE A 65 3.86 -11.44 -0.19
CA PHE A 65 4.21 -11.49 1.23
C PHE A 65 3.55 -12.66 1.95
N ALA A 66 2.25 -12.89 1.74
CA ALA A 66 1.52 -14.01 2.31
C ALA A 66 2.04 -15.36 1.78
N GLY A 67 2.32 -15.44 0.47
CA GLY A 67 2.96 -16.60 -0.14
C GLY A 67 4.34 -16.84 0.45
N GLY A 68 5.18 -15.80 0.53
CA GLY A 68 6.53 -15.88 1.12
C GLY A 68 6.51 -16.35 2.58
N LEU A 69 5.63 -15.80 3.41
CA LEU A 69 5.43 -16.25 4.79
C LEU A 69 5.02 -17.73 4.89
N ALA A 70 4.21 -18.23 3.95
CA ALA A 70 3.83 -19.64 3.92
C ALA A 70 5.00 -20.57 3.58
N PHE A 71 6.03 -20.08 2.89
CA PHE A 71 7.25 -20.83 2.61
C PHE A 71 8.33 -20.68 3.70
N VAL A 72 8.15 -19.77 4.67
CA VAL A 72 9.07 -19.68 5.80
C VAL A 72 8.89 -20.93 6.67
N PRO A 73 9.93 -21.76 6.87
CA PRO A 73 9.84 -22.91 7.74
C PRO A 73 9.59 -22.43 9.17
N VAL A 74 8.37 -22.66 9.66
CA VAL A 74 7.99 -22.34 11.04
C VAL A 74 8.89 -23.18 11.95
N PRO A 75 9.66 -22.55 12.87
CA PRO A 75 10.50 -23.31 13.78
C PRO A 75 9.63 -24.25 14.61
N SER A 76 9.98 -25.54 14.58
CA SER A 76 9.25 -26.64 15.24
C SER A 76 8.95 -26.38 16.72
N ARG A 77 9.73 -25.53 17.39
CA ARG A 77 9.51 -25.13 18.78
C ARG A 77 8.19 -24.39 19.03
N LEU A 78 7.67 -23.64 18.05
CA LEU A 78 6.35 -22.99 18.16
C LEU A 78 5.21 -23.98 17.89
N VAL A 79 5.46 -24.99 17.07
CA VAL A 79 4.51 -26.06 16.75
C VAL A 79 4.34 -27.02 17.93
N ASP A 80 5.40 -27.27 18.70
CA ASP A 80 5.36 -28.18 19.85
C ASP A 80 4.64 -27.55 21.07
N ILE A 81 4.71 -26.22 21.24
CA ILE A 81 3.90 -25.49 22.24
C ILE A 81 2.39 -25.54 21.87
N GLY A 82 2.05 -25.57 20.58
CA GLY A 82 0.68 -25.76 20.12
C GLY A 82 0.18 -27.21 20.23
N ARG A 83 1.08 -28.20 20.24
CA ARG A 83 0.73 -29.63 20.30
C ARG A 83 0.41 -30.13 21.70
N THR A 84 0.85 -29.46 22.76
CA THR A 84 0.42 -29.77 24.13
C THR A 84 -1.01 -29.31 24.44
N LEU A 85 -1.68 -28.61 23.51
CA LEU A 85 -3.10 -28.22 23.57
C LEU A 85 -4.03 -29.05 22.64
N SER A 86 -3.53 -30.16 22.09
CA SER A 86 -4.07 -30.82 20.87
C SER A 86 -5.30 -31.73 21.04
N GLY A 87 -6.44 -31.14 21.40
CA GLY A 87 -7.76 -31.64 20.96
C GLY A 87 -8.17 -31.07 19.58
N ALA A 88 -7.75 -29.84 19.28
CA ALA A 88 -8.24 -29.05 18.13
C ALA A 88 -7.35 -29.10 16.86
N ALA A 89 -6.15 -29.70 16.96
CA ALA A 89 -5.10 -29.57 15.94
C ALA A 89 -5.34 -30.39 14.66
N ALA A 90 -6.17 -31.44 14.72
CA ALA A 90 -6.49 -32.24 13.54
C ALA A 90 -7.36 -31.48 12.53
N LEU A 91 -8.29 -30.65 13.02
CA LEU A 91 -9.18 -29.84 12.17
C LEU A 91 -8.41 -28.71 11.46
N ILE A 92 -7.41 -28.12 12.13
CA ILE A 92 -6.62 -27.00 11.60
C ILE A 92 -5.78 -27.37 10.38
N ARG A 93 -5.25 -28.60 10.31
CA ARG A 93 -4.42 -29.05 9.17
C ARG A 93 -5.23 -29.28 7.90
N VAL A 94 -6.42 -29.85 8.03
CA VAL A 94 -7.31 -30.09 6.88
C VAL A 94 -7.82 -28.76 6.34
N VAL A 95 -8.18 -27.83 7.24
CA VAL A 95 -8.58 -26.46 6.86
C VAL A 95 -7.45 -25.71 6.16
N SER A 96 -6.21 -25.78 6.66
CA SER A 96 -5.11 -25.04 6.03
C SER A 96 -4.74 -25.58 4.66
N GLN A 97 -4.82 -26.90 4.47
CA GLN A 97 -4.45 -27.54 3.20
C GLN A 97 -5.50 -27.28 2.11
N VAL A 98 -6.79 -27.27 2.48
CA VAL A 98 -7.91 -26.93 1.58
C VAL A 98 -7.94 -25.43 1.25
N PHE A 99 -7.47 -24.55 2.15
CA PHE A 99 -7.40 -23.11 1.87
C PHE A 99 -6.16 -22.66 1.10
N LEU A 100 -5.00 -23.30 1.25
CA LEU A 100 -3.78 -22.89 0.54
C LEU A 100 -3.79 -23.29 -0.95
N GLN A 101 -4.38 -24.43 -1.28
CA GLN A 101 -4.47 -24.92 -2.66
C GLN A 101 -5.22 -23.96 -3.61
N PRO A 102 -6.39 -23.40 -3.26
CA PRO A 102 -7.07 -22.43 -4.11
C PRO A 102 -6.31 -21.11 -4.21
N ILE A 103 -5.61 -20.68 -3.16
CA ILE A 103 -4.81 -19.44 -3.19
C ILE A 103 -3.73 -19.51 -4.28
N ALA A 104 -3.04 -20.65 -4.43
CA ALA A 104 -2.06 -20.84 -5.50
C ALA A 104 -2.70 -20.72 -6.90
N MET A 105 -3.89 -21.27 -7.09
CA MET A 105 -4.64 -21.14 -8.36
C MET A 105 -5.05 -19.68 -8.63
N TYR A 106 -5.53 -18.96 -7.61
CA TYR A 106 -5.92 -17.55 -7.74
C TYR A 106 -4.73 -16.65 -8.11
N VAL A 107 -3.56 -16.88 -7.51
CA VAL A 107 -2.33 -16.14 -7.86
C VAL A 107 -1.94 -16.40 -9.31
N LEU A 108 -2.06 -17.64 -9.79
CA LEU A 108 -1.71 -18.03 -11.15
C LEU A 108 -2.68 -17.42 -12.17
N VAL A 109 -3.99 -17.45 -11.89
CA VAL A 109 -5.02 -16.80 -12.72
C VAL A 109 -4.82 -15.29 -12.77
N LEU A 110 -4.51 -14.66 -11.63
CA LEU A 110 -4.20 -13.24 -11.58
C LEU A 110 -2.96 -12.89 -12.41
N ALA A 111 -1.88 -13.67 -12.28
CA ALA A 111 -0.66 -13.47 -13.05
C ALA A 111 -0.91 -13.58 -14.56
N ILE A 112 -1.65 -14.61 -15.01
CA ILE A 112 -2.02 -14.78 -16.41
C ILE A 112 -2.90 -13.62 -16.89
N SER A 113 -3.92 -13.24 -16.12
CA SER A 113 -4.81 -12.13 -16.47
C SER A 113 -4.04 -10.82 -16.63
N LEU A 114 -3.03 -10.60 -15.78
CA LEU A 114 -2.17 -9.42 -15.81
C LEU A 114 -1.25 -9.42 -17.02
N SER A 115 -0.65 -10.56 -17.37
CA SER A 115 0.16 -10.69 -18.59
C SER A 115 -0.65 -10.43 -19.85
N VAL A 116 -1.89 -10.95 -19.91
CA VAL A 116 -2.80 -10.74 -21.05
C VAL A 116 -3.24 -9.28 -21.15
N ALA A 117 -3.59 -8.64 -20.02
CA ALA A 117 -3.95 -7.23 -20.01
C ALA A 117 -2.78 -6.34 -20.45
N CYS A 118 -1.56 -6.64 -20.02
CA CYS A 118 -0.36 -5.92 -20.41
C CYS A 118 -0.06 -6.07 -21.91
N ALA A 119 -0.18 -7.29 -22.44
CA ALA A 119 0.00 -7.57 -23.86
C ALA A 119 -1.07 -6.89 -24.72
N ALA A 120 -2.34 -6.91 -24.29
CA ALA A 120 -3.45 -6.27 -25.00
C ALA A 120 -3.26 -4.74 -25.04
N LEU A 121 -2.90 -4.13 -23.91
CA LEU A 121 -2.64 -2.70 -23.80
C LEU A 121 -1.47 -2.25 -24.68
N TRP A 122 -0.38 -3.03 -24.68
CA TRP A 122 0.77 -2.79 -25.56
C TRP A 122 0.41 -2.92 -27.05
N SER A 123 -0.40 -3.92 -27.41
CA SER A 123 -0.85 -4.12 -28.80
C SER A 123 -1.76 -2.98 -29.28
N ALA A 124 -2.62 -2.47 -28.41
CA ALA A 124 -3.50 -1.34 -28.71
C ALA A 124 -2.68 -0.07 -28.94
N LEU A 125 -1.70 0.20 -28.07
CA LEU A 125 -0.76 1.31 -28.22
C LEU A 125 0.01 1.26 -29.54
N ASN A 126 0.54 0.09 -29.93
CA ASN A 126 1.21 -0.06 -31.22
C ASN A 126 0.28 0.18 -32.42
N ARG A 127 -1.00 -0.23 -32.32
CA ARG A 127 -1.96 0.04 -33.40
C ARG A 127 -2.29 1.52 -33.54
N PHE A 128 -2.46 2.24 -32.43
CA PHE A 128 -2.73 3.67 -32.47
C PHE A 128 -1.50 4.50 -32.86
N ALA A 129 -0.31 4.13 -32.40
CA ALA A 129 0.92 4.88 -32.67
C ALA A 129 1.46 4.70 -34.11
N PHE A 130 1.23 3.53 -34.74
CA PHE A 130 1.71 3.25 -36.10
C PHE A 130 0.61 3.25 -37.18
N GLY A 131 -0.67 3.27 -36.81
CA GLY A 131 -1.80 3.25 -37.75
C GLY A 131 -2.04 4.59 -38.46
N GLU A 132 -1.86 5.73 -37.78
CA GLU A 132 -2.07 7.05 -38.39
C GLU A 132 -0.98 7.46 -39.38
N ALA A 133 0.21 6.85 -39.34
CA ALA A 133 1.31 7.17 -40.24
C ALA A 133 1.20 6.53 -41.64
N SER A 134 0.15 5.74 -41.91
CA SER A 134 -0.03 5.05 -43.20
C SER A 134 -1.06 5.69 -44.15
N HIS A 135 -1.63 6.82 -43.76
CA HIS A 135 -2.66 7.53 -44.54
C HIS A 135 -2.26 8.93 -45.05
N GLN A 136 -0.97 9.28 -44.99
CA GLN A 136 -0.41 10.45 -45.70
C GLN A 136 0.45 10.04 -46.88
#